data_AF-A0A1H0KU08-F1
#
_entry.id   AF-A0A1H0KU08-F1
#
_cell.length_a   1.000
_cell.length_b   1.000
_cell.length_c   1.000
_cell.angle_alpha   90.00
_cell.angle_beta   90.00
_cell.angle_gamma   90.00
#
_symmetry.space_group_name_H-M   'P 1'
#
loop_
_entity.id
_entity.type
_entity.pdbx_description
1 polymer ?
#
loop_
_entity_poly.entity_id
_entity_poly.type
_entity_poly.pdbx_seq_one_letter_code
_entity_poly.pdbx_strand_id
1 'polypeptide(L)'
;MQNLLARLGRLETAIITKPPGAVRRFVVQGPHGMSTDEAASFLQGQGHDLGNTGLNIIRVVVAAEDGRPIDLPLADLTPEQPR
;
A
#
# COMPACT_ATOMS: atom_id res chain seq x y z
N MET A 1 -40.73 1.65 -0.82
CA MET A 1 -39.86 2.67 -0.19
C MET A 1 -39.15 2.18 1.07
N GLN A 2 -39.86 1.65 2.08
CA GLN A 2 -39.28 1.28 3.38
C GLN A 2 -38.15 0.24 3.33
N ASN A 3 -38.22 -0.72 2.40
CA ASN A 3 -37.18 -1.76 2.25
C ASN A 3 -35.83 -1.20 1.75
N LEU A 4 -35.87 -0.15 0.91
CA LEU A 4 -34.66 0.51 0.41
C LEU A 4 -33.95 1.27 1.54
N LEU A 5 -34.71 2.02 2.35
CA LEU A 5 -34.18 2.77 3.49
C LEU A 5 -33.58 1.84 4.55
N ALA A 6 -34.22 0.70 4.82
CA ALA A 6 -33.69 -0.31 5.74
C ALA A 6 -32.42 -1.01 5.22
N ARG A 7 -32.29 -1.18 3.89
CA ARG A 7 -31.06 -1.71 3.28
C ARG A 7 -29.92 -0.68 3.30
N LEU A 8 -30.23 0.59 3.07
CA LEU A 8 -29.27 1.70 3.15
C LEU A 8 -28.72 1.85 4.57
N GLY A 9 -29.59 1.89 5.59
CA GLY A 9 -29.13 2.00 6.98
C GLY A 9 -28.23 0.83 7.43
N ARG A 10 -28.48 -0.40 6.95
CA ARG A 10 -27.59 -1.54 7.21
C ARG A 10 -26.23 -1.40 6.53
N LEU A 11 -26.20 -0.89 5.30
CA LEU A 11 -24.96 -0.63 4.57
C LEU A 11 -24.14 0.48 5.23
N GLU A 12 -24.77 1.58 5.63
CA GLU A 12 -24.14 2.69 6.34
C GLU A 12 -23.57 2.22 7.69
N THR A 13 -24.33 1.41 8.44
CA THR A 13 -23.86 0.84 9.71
C THR A 13 -22.66 -0.08 9.50
N ALA A 14 -22.66 -0.90 8.44
CA ALA A 14 -21.54 -1.80 8.13
C ALA A 14 -20.24 -1.06 7.76
N ILE A 15 -20.35 0.10 7.09
CA ILE A 15 -19.22 0.98 6.76
C ILE A 15 -18.66 1.66 8.01
N ILE A 16 -19.52 2.04 8.96
CA ILE A 16 -19.11 2.70 10.20
C ILE A 16 -18.52 1.70 11.22
N THR A 17 -19.04 0.48 11.27
CA THR A 17 -18.64 -0.55 12.26
C THR A 17 -17.36 -1.31 11.92
N LYS A 18 -16.96 -1.35 10.64
CA LYS A 18 -15.60 -1.71 10.26
C LYS A 18 -14.87 -0.41 9.91
N PRO A 19 -14.05 0.15 10.82
CA PRO A 19 -13.02 1.09 10.38
C PRO A 19 -12.32 0.41 9.20
N PRO A 20 -12.05 1.11 8.08
CA PRO A 20 -11.10 0.61 7.11
C PRO A 20 -9.85 0.31 7.93
N GLY A 21 -9.53 -0.97 8.13
CA GLY A 21 -8.39 -1.37 8.95
C GLY A 21 -7.21 -0.56 8.43
N ALA A 22 -6.51 0.15 9.32
CA ALA A 22 -5.53 1.16 8.92
C ALA A 22 -4.59 0.56 7.88
N VAL A 23 -4.81 0.90 6.61
CA VAL A 23 -4.10 0.23 5.53
C VAL A 23 -2.71 0.82 5.52
N ARG A 24 -1.75 0.07 6.05
CA ARG A 24 -0.36 0.51 6.11
C ARG A 24 0.20 0.51 4.69
N ARG A 25 0.64 1.68 4.24
CA ARG A 25 1.24 1.86 2.92
C ARG A 25 2.74 1.85 3.10
N PHE A 26 3.42 1.02 2.32
CA PHE A 26 4.87 0.97 2.24
C PHE A 26 5.29 1.50 0.88
N VAL A 27 6.40 2.23 0.83
CA VAL A 27 6.90 2.80 -0.41
C VAL A 27 8.33 2.33 -0.61
N VAL A 28 8.59 1.71 -1.74
CA VAL A 28 9.93 1.24 -2.11
C VAL A 28 10.29 1.79 -3.48
N GLN A 29 11.52 2.30 -3.58
CA GLN A 29 12.14 2.64 -4.86
C GLN A 29 13.04 1.49 -5.28
N GLY A 30 12.99 1.15 -6.57
CA GLY A 30 13.85 0.12 -7.13
C GLY A 30 13.76 -0.01 -8.65
N PRO A 31 14.39 -1.05 -9.21
CA PRO A 31 14.36 -1.37 -10.63
C PRO A 31 12.94 -1.55 -11.18
N HIS A 32 12.74 -1.23 -12.45
CA HIS A 32 11.45 -1.36 -13.12
C HIS A 32 10.87 -2.78 -13.09
N GLY A 33 11.74 -3.79 -13.11
CA GLY A 33 11.37 -5.22 -13.11
C GLY A 33 11.18 -5.85 -11.73
N MET A 34 11.29 -5.08 -10.64
CA MET A 34 11.22 -5.61 -9.29
C MET A 34 9.87 -6.27 -9.00
N SER A 35 9.89 -7.53 -8.57
CA SER A 35 8.69 -8.26 -8.17
C SER A 35 8.14 -7.77 -6.82
N THR A 36 6.87 -8.09 -6.55
CA THR A 36 6.24 -7.79 -5.25
C THR A 36 6.95 -8.52 -4.11
N ASP A 37 7.43 -9.74 -4.35
CA ASP A 37 8.09 -10.57 -3.33
C ASP A 37 9.48 -10.01 -2.96
N GLU A 38 10.23 -9.51 -3.93
CA GLU A 38 11.51 -8.83 -3.70
C GLU A 38 11.31 -7.53 -2.91
N ALA A 39 10.30 -6.74 -3.29
CA ALA A 39 9.93 -5.53 -2.58
C ALA A 39 9.53 -5.82 -1.12
N ALA A 40 8.72 -6.86 -0.90
CA ALA A 40 8.32 -7.29 0.43
C ALA A 40 9.52 -7.76 1.26
N SER A 41 10.40 -8.58 0.67
CA SER A 41 11.60 -9.09 1.33
C SER A 41 12.55 -7.95 1.75
N PHE A 42 12.72 -6.94 0.88
CA PHE A 42 13.51 -5.76 1.20
C PHE A 42 12.92 -4.97 2.37
N LEU A 43 11.61 -4.68 2.33
CA LEU A 43 10.93 -3.93 3.40
C LEU A 43 10.96 -4.67 4.74
N GLN A 44 10.81 -6.01 4.73
CA GLN A 44 11.01 -6.83 5.92
C GLN A 44 12.44 -6.73 6.46
N GLY A 45 13.43 -6.71 5.58
CA GLY A 45 14.84 -6.48 5.95
C GLY A 45 15.11 -5.10 6.57
N GLN A 46 14.29 -4.09 6.25
CA GLN A 46 14.33 -2.77 6.90
C GLN A 46 13.56 -2.72 8.23
N GLY A 47 12.95 -3.83 8.66
CA GLY A 47 12.22 -3.95 9.93
C GLY A 47 10.71 -3.64 9.82
N HIS A 48 10.14 -3.55 8.62
CA HIS A 48 8.70 -3.42 8.46
C HIS A 48 7.99 -4.75 8.73
N ASP A 49 7.03 -4.73 9.65
CA ASP A 49 6.03 -5.79 9.75
C ASP A 49 4.96 -5.55 8.68
N LEU A 50 5.00 -6.38 7.64
CA LEU A 50 4.10 -6.29 6.51
C LEU A 50 2.72 -6.90 6.81
N GLY A 51 2.58 -7.77 7.81
CA GLY A 51 1.30 -8.40 8.20
C GLY A 51 0.56 -9.13 7.05
N ASN A 52 -0.50 -9.88 7.39
CA ASN A 52 -1.36 -10.56 6.40
C ASN A 52 -2.56 -9.73 5.94
N THR A 53 -2.77 -8.54 6.51
CA THR A 53 -3.98 -7.75 6.33
C THR A 53 -3.67 -6.47 5.54
N GLY A 54 -3.86 -6.54 4.22
CA GLY A 54 -3.95 -5.35 3.36
C GLY A 54 -2.60 -4.72 3.03
N LEU A 55 -1.73 -5.46 2.35
CA LEU A 55 -0.49 -4.95 1.78
C LEU A 55 -0.78 -3.90 0.72
N ASN A 56 -0.30 -2.67 0.92
CA ASN A 56 -0.22 -1.66 -0.14
C ASN A 56 1.24 -1.23 -0.29
N ILE A 57 2.01 -1.99 -1.09
CA ILE A 57 3.37 -1.62 -1.48
C ILE A 57 3.28 -0.77 -2.75
N ILE A 58 3.69 0.49 -2.64
CA ILE A 58 3.83 1.41 -3.76
C ILE A 58 5.26 1.29 -4.27
N ARG A 59 5.42 0.86 -5.52
CA ARG A 59 6.72 0.78 -6.20
C ARG A 59 6.95 2.07 -6.99
N VAL A 60 8.05 2.76 -6.69
CA VAL A 60 8.49 3.96 -7.39
C VAL A 60 9.59 3.57 -8.35
N VAL A 61 9.32 3.74 -9.64
CA VAL A 61 10.30 3.59 -10.72
C VAL A 61 10.68 5.00 -11.19
N VAL A 62 11.97 5.31 -11.16
CA VAL A 62 12.48 6.59 -11.66
C VAL A 62 12.87 6.43 -13.12
N ALA A 63 12.45 7.37 -13.96
CA ALA A 63 12.83 7.41 -15.37
C ALA A 63 13.87 8.51 -15.63
N ALA A 64 14.72 8.27 -16.63
CA ALA A 64 15.59 9.27 -17.21
C ALA A 64 14.79 10.34 -17.97
N GLU A 65 15.44 11.42 -18.38
CA GLU A 65 14.82 12.50 -19.17
C GLU A 65 14.24 12.00 -20.50
N ASP A 66 14.75 10.89 -21.04
CA ASP A 66 14.24 10.24 -22.26
C ASP A 66 13.05 9.29 -22.00
N GLY A 67 12.57 9.22 -20.75
CA GLY A 67 11.44 8.39 -20.33
C GLY A 67 11.78 6.92 -20.10
N ARG A 68 13.04 6.49 -20.27
CA ARG A 68 13.44 5.11 -19.98
C ARG A 68 13.62 4.91 -18.47
N PRO A 69 13.21 3.75 -17.91
CA PRO A 69 13.47 3.46 -16.52
C PRO A 69 14.98 3.45 -16.21
N ILE A 70 15.36 4.03 -15.08
CA ILE A 70 16.70 3.94 -14.52
C ILE A 70 16.64 2.91 -13.39
N ASP A 71 17.57 1.96 -13.42
CA ASP A 71 17.78 1.05 -12.31
C ASP A 71 18.52 1.81 -11.19
N LEU A 72 17.74 2.24 -10.20
CA LEU A 72 18.25 2.84 -8.98
C LEU A 72 18.44 1.80 -7.87
N PRO A 73 19.36 2.05 -6.93
CA PRO A 73 19.49 1.21 -5.75
C PRO A 73 18.18 1.19 -4.95
N LEU A 74 17.97 0.06 -4.26
CA LEU A 74 16.84 -0.15 -3.37
C LEU A 74 16.83 0.90 -2.26
N ALA A 75 15.70 1.59 -2.11
CA ALA A 75 15.50 2.55 -1.03
C ALA A 75 14.09 2.42 -0.47
N ASP A 76 13.99 2.42 0.86
CA ASP A 76 12.73 2.52 1.57
C ASP A 76 12.35 3.99 1.71
N LEU A 77 11.20 4.35 1.16
CA LEU A 77 10.64 5.70 1.16
C LEU A 77 9.36 5.76 1.99
N THR A 78 9.10 4.75 2.81
CA THR A 78 7.89 4.67 3.64
C THR A 78 7.86 5.86 4.59
N PRO A 79 6.88 6.78 4.48
CA PRO A 79 6.82 7.93 5.37
C PRO A 79 6.54 7.48 6.81
N GLU A 80 7.15 8.15 7.79
CA GLU A 80 6.83 7.94 9.20
C GLU A 80 5.34 8.20 9.41
N GLN A 81 4.57 7.16 9.71
CA GLN A 81 3.16 7.32 10.00
C GLN A 81 3.00 7.85 11.43
N PRO A 82 2.16 8.88 11.66
CA PRO A 82 1.85 9.32 13.01
C PRO A 82 1.22 8.15 13.79
N ARG A 83 1.74 7.92 15.00
CA ARG A 83 1.28 6.88 15.93
C ARG A 83 -0.12 7.18 16.48
#